data_AF-W1W685-F1
#
_entry.id   AF-W1W685-F1
#
_cell.length_a   1.000
_cell.length_b   1.000
_cell.length_c   1.000
_cell.angle_alpha   90.00
_cell.angle_beta   90.00
_cell.angle_gamma   90.00
#
_symmetry.space_group_name_H-M   'P 1'
#
loop_
_entity.id
_entity.type
_entity.pdbx_description
1 polymer ?
#
loop_
_entity_poly.entity_id
_entity_poly.type
_entity_poly.pdbx_seq_one_letter_code
_entity_poly.pdbx_strand_id
1 'polypeptide(L)'
;NTMKQDADAPVNTKQGEGDIHWSYDEKTGLGSLTQGSTSWAMHGNLGATWPASLNSGKDLTFQGGGTVVLENTVNQGAGTLTFNDDYIVKPVDTQTWKGGGIIVNGEHLVDWQINGVTGDSLHKLGTGTLKINGTGVNPGSLSVGDGTVILAQRADDNGLSQAFSSVSIVSGRPTLVLNDDKQINPDNIKWGYHGGKLDINGNSLTFHKLNGADDGA
;
A
#
# COMPACT_ATOMS: atom_id res chain seq x y z
N ASN A 1 20.44 3.68 18.40
CA ASN A 1 19.06 4.02 18.01
C ASN A 1 18.68 3.08 16.88
N THR A 2 18.01 1.97 17.21
CA THR A 2 17.74 0.83 16.29
C THR A 2 16.93 1.28 15.07
N MET A 3 15.99 2.22 15.24
CA MET A 3 15.18 2.76 14.15
C MET A 3 16.01 3.39 13.01
N LYS A 4 17.19 3.96 13.31
CA LYS A 4 18.07 4.51 12.25
C LYS A 4 18.80 3.42 11.46
N GLN A 5 18.91 2.21 12.01
CA GLN A 5 19.56 1.09 11.33
C GLN A 5 18.61 0.36 10.39
N ASP A 6 17.31 0.58 10.53
CA ASP A 6 16.26 -0.08 9.74
C ASP A 6 15.77 0.76 8.57
N ALA A 7 16.32 1.94 8.35
CA ALA A 7 15.96 2.83 7.24
C ALA A 7 17.10 2.98 6.23
N ASP A 8 16.75 2.96 4.95
CA ASP A 8 17.60 3.44 3.87
C ASP A 8 17.62 4.98 3.82
N ALA A 9 18.51 5.54 3.00
CA ALA A 9 18.55 6.99 2.79
C ALA A 9 17.21 7.49 2.21
N PRO A 10 16.67 8.64 2.66
CA PRO A 10 15.44 9.18 2.11
C PRO A 10 15.52 9.41 0.60
N VAL A 11 14.45 9.06 -0.09
CA VAL A 11 14.23 9.28 -1.52
C VAL A 11 13.74 10.72 -1.69
N ASN A 12 14.67 11.61 -2.03
CA ASN A 12 14.41 13.05 -2.19
C ASN A 12 14.24 13.38 -3.67
N THR A 13 13.01 13.36 -4.15
CA THR A 13 12.71 13.54 -5.55
C THR A 13 12.80 15.01 -5.96
N LYS A 14 12.98 15.23 -7.26
CA LYS A 14 13.04 16.56 -7.85
C LYS A 14 12.00 16.67 -8.96
N GLN A 15 11.21 17.73 -8.91
CA GLN A 15 10.29 18.06 -10.00
C GLN A 15 11.08 18.34 -11.28
N GLY A 16 10.59 17.83 -12.41
CA GLY A 16 11.22 18.01 -13.72
C GLY A 16 12.28 16.98 -14.11
N GLU A 17 12.68 16.07 -13.20
CA GLU A 17 13.67 15.00 -13.48
C GLU A 17 13.02 13.68 -13.96
N GLY A 18 11.72 13.71 -14.26
CA GLY A 18 10.94 12.55 -14.73
C GLY A 18 10.47 11.60 -13.63
N ASP A 19 10.05 10.40 -14.05
CA ASP A 19 9.56 9.33 -13.18
C ASP A 19 10.71 8.70 -12.37
N ILE A 20 10.38 8.12 -11.21
CA ILE A 20 11.31 7.38 -10.35
C ILE A 20 11.21 5.90 -10.69
N HIS A 21 12.27 5.33 -11.24
CA HIS A 21 12.32 3.93 -11.64
C HIS A 21 12.79 3.06 -10.48
N TRP A 22 11.95 2.13 -10.04
CA TRP A 22 12.21 1.21 -8.94
C TRP A 22 12.52 -0.19 -9.48
N SER A 23 13.80 -0.53 -9.42
CA SER A 23 14.33 -1.85 -9.76
C SER A 23 14.58 -2.69 -8.51
N TYR A 24 14.43 -4.01 -8.60
CA TYR A 24 14.64 -4.93 -7.48
C TYR A 24 14.99 -6.34 -7.98
N ASP A 25 16.02 -6.93 -7.38
CA ASP A 25 16.43 -8.31 -7.57
C ASP A 25 16.02 -9.15 -6.35
N GLU A 26 14.97 -9.96 -6.53
CA GLU A 26 14.43 -10.84 -5.49
C GLU A 26 15.45 -11.87 -4.98
N LYS A 27 16.45 -12.25 -5.78
CA LYS A 27 17.46 -13.24 -5.35
C LYS A 27 18.42 -12.67 -4.33
N THR A 28 18.79 -11.39 -4.51
CA THR A 28 19.75 -10.70 -3.67
C THR A 28 19.08 -9.83 -2.61
N GLY A 29 17.78 -9.57 -2.73
CA GLY A 29 17.07 -8.65 -1.86
C GLY A 29 17.51 -7.19 -2.04
N LEU A 30 18.22 -6.87 -3.13
CA LEU A 30 18.74 -5.54 -3.40
C LEU A 30 17.94 -4.87 -4.50
N GLY A 31 17.72 -3.57 -4.37
CA GLY A 31 17.07 -2.74 -5.37
C GLY A 31 17.65 -1.34 -5.39
N SER A 32 17.15 -0.55 -6.35
CA SER A 32 17.44 0.88 -6.39
C SER A 32 16.25 1.65 -6.92
N LEU A 33 16.09 2.87 -6.40
CA LEU A 33 15.23 3.89 -6.97
C LEU A 33 16.10 4.88 -7.71
N THR A 34 15.76 5.20 -8.96
CA THR A 34 16.54 6.12 -9.79
C THR A 34 15.66 7.21 -10.38
N GLN A 35 16.14 8.45 -10.39
CA GLN A 35 15.46 9.59 -11.01
C GLN A 35 16.52 10.52 -11.61
N GLY A 36 16.46 10.75 -12.93
CA GLY A 36 17.51 11.46 -13.65
C GLY A 36 18.89 10.80 -13.41
N SER A 37 19.85 11.58 -12.90
CA SER A 37 21.18 11.07 -12.52
C SER A 37 21.30 10.61 -11.06
N THR A 38 20.21 10.67 -10.28
CA THR A 38 20.21 10.35 -8.84
C THR A 38 19.78 8.90 -8.63
N SER A 39 20.38 8.24 -7.65
CA SER A 39 20.07 6.86 -7.27
C SER A 39 20.06 6.70 -5.75
N TRP A 40 19.08 5.97 -5.25
CA TRP A 40 18.94 5.59 -3.84
C TRP A 40 18.91 4.06 -3.73
N ALA A 41 19.68 3.53 -2.79
CA ALA A 41 19.62 2.10 -2.48
C ALA A 41 18.29 1.74 -1.84
N MET A 42 17.83 0.53 -2.11
CA MET A 42 16.68 -0.08 -1.46
C MET A 42 17.04 -1.51 -1.08
N HIS A 43 16.67 -1.91 0.13
CA HIS A 43 16.83 -3.28 0.60
C HIS A 43 15.47 -3.90 0.91
N GLY A 44 15.23 -5.07 0.34
CA GLY A 44 14.06 -5.90 0.61
C GLY A 44 14.44 -7.21 1.29
N ASN A 45 13.56 -8.20 1.17
CA ASN A 45 13.74 -9.51 1.77
C ASN A 45 14.87 -10.30 1.08
N LEU A 46 15.86 -10.74 1.84
CA LEU A 46 16.96 -11.60 1.41
C LEU A 46 16.71 -13.06 1.82
N GLY A 47 16.53 -13.93 0.84
CA GLY A 47 16.41 -15.38 1.04
C GLY A 47 14.98 -15.86 1.30
N ALA A 48 14.84 -17.17 1.58
CA ALA A 48 13.54 -17.78 1.84
C ALA A 48 12.88 -17.17 3.08
N THR A 49 11.58 -16.87 3.01
CA THR A 49 10.76 -16.25 4.07
C THR A 49 10.81 -17.04 5.39
N TRP A 50 11.80 -16.71 6.20
CA TRP A 50 11.96 -17.02 7.62
C TRP A 50 12.05 -15.71 8.41
N PRO A 51 11.71 -15.64 9.71
CA PRO A 51 11.68 -14.38 10.45
C PRO A 51 12.95 -13.53 10.33
N ALA A 52 14.13 -14.18 10.28
CA ALA A 52 15.41 -13.50 10.09
C ALA A 52 15.59 -12.86 8.69
N SER A 53 15.01 -13.44 7.64
CA SER A 53 15.07 -12.89 6.27
C SER A 53 14.28 -11.60 6.14
N LEU A 54 13.16 -11.45 6.84
CA LEU A 54 12.32 -10.25 6.75
C LEU A 54 13.03 -9.01 7.29
N ASN A 55 13.93 -9.17 8.27
CA ASN A 55 14.69 -8.08 8.89
C ASN A 55 15.80 -7.49 7.98
N SER A 56 16.05 -8.10 6.81
CA SER A 56 16.94 -7.50 5.81
C SER A 56 16.30 -6.34 5.06
N GLY A 57 14.96 -6.31 5.02
CA GLY A 57 14.19 -5.23 4.45
C GLY A 57 14.34 -3.93 5.24
N LYS A 58 14.45 -2.81 4.53
CA LYS A 58 14.63 -1.49 5.12
C LYS A 58 13.48 -0.55 4.77
N ASP A 59 13.21 0.37 5.67
CA ASP A 59 12.24 1.44 5.52
C ASP A 59 12.71 2.43 4.46
N LEU A 60 11.77 2.88 3.63
CA LEU A 60 11.97 3.97 2.67
C LEU A 60 11.09 5.15 3.05
N THR A 61 11.67 6.34 3.00
CA THR A 61 10.94 7.60 3.16
C THR A 61 11.02 8.40 1.87
N PHE A 62 9.86 8.75 1.31
CA PHE A 62 9.69 9.53 0.10
C PHE A 62 9.36 10.99 0.42
N GLN A 63 10.04 11.92 -0.26
CA GLN A 63 9.88 13.37 -0.13
C GLN A 63 10.02 14.03 -1.50
N GLY A 64 9.32 15.14 -1.74
CA GLY A 64 9.36 15.93 -2.99
C GLY A 64 8.26 15.62 -4.01
N GLY A 65 7.47 14.57 -3.77
CA GLY A 65 6.38 14.12 -4.65
C GLY A 65 6.83 13.51 -5.98
N GLY A 66 5.89 12.94 -6.75
CA GLY A 66 6.15 12.48 -8.11
C GLY A 66 5.53 11.13 -8.46
N THR A 67 6.08 10.47 -9.49
CA THR A 67 5.59 9.17 -9.95
C THR A 67 6.68 8.12 -9.79
N VAL A 68 6.38 7.05 -9.04
CA VAL A 68 7.23 5.88 -8.87
C VAL A 68 6.73 4.77 -9.79
N VAL A 69 7.65 4.14 -10.53
CA VAL A 69 7.39 3.07 -11.49
C VAL A 69 8.08 1.80 -11.02
N LEU A 70 7.31 0.77 -10.67
CA LEU A 70 7.84 -0.54 -10.30
C LEU A 70 8.19 -1.33 -11.56
N GLU A 71 9.47 -1.52 -11.79
CA GLU A 71 10.00 -2.32 -12.91
C GLU A 71 10.04 -3.81 -12.56
N ASN A 72 10.10 -4.13 -11.26
CA ASN A 72 10.10 -5.49 -10.74
C ASN A 72 9.08 -5.66 -9.61
N THR A 73 8.62 -6.90 -9.40
CA THR A 73 7.86 -7.25 -8.20
C THR A 73 8.75 -7.12 -6.98
N VAL A 74 8.27 -6.45 -5.94
CA VAL A 74 9.03 -6.11 -4.74
C VAL A 74 8.51 -6.87 -3.53
N ASN A 75 9.42 -7.57 -2.85
CA ASN A 75 9.19 -8.08 -1.50
C ASN A 75 10.11 -7.33 -0.55
N GLN A 76 9.58 -6.33 0.15
CA GLN A 76 10.37 -5.48 1.03
C GLN A 76 10.56 -6.07 2.44
N GLY A 77 10.10 -7.30 2.68
CA GLY A 77 10.22 -7.93 3.99
C GLY A 77 9.51 -7.11 5.08
N ALA A 78 10.22 -6.75 6.14
CA ALA A 78 9.69 -5.91 7.22
C ALA A 78 9.75 -4.39 6.91
N GLY A 79 10.41 -3.98 5.81
CA GLY A 79 10.58 -2.57 5.47
C GLY A 79 9.25 -1.91 5.08
N THR A 80 9.04 -0.70 5.59
CA THR A 80 7.86 0.13 5.37
C THR A 80 8.10 1.22 4.33
N LEU A 81 7.02 1.76 3.77
CA LEU A 81 7.07 2.96 2.93
C LEU A 81 6.43 4.13 3.66
N THR A 82 7.15 5.24 3.80
CA THR A 82 6.61 6.49 4.35
C THR A 82 6.58 7.55 3.26
N PHE A 83 5.42 8.16 3.02
CA PHE A 83 5.23 9.24 2.06
C PHE A 83 4.94 10.55 2.80
N ASN A 84 5.79 11.56 2.57
CA ASN A 84 5.64 12.91 3.14
C ASN A 84 5.18 13.95 2.10
N ASP A 85 4.81 13.51 0.90
CA ASP A 85 4.32 14.35 -0.20
C ASP A 85 3.39 13.50 -1.07
N ASP A 86 2.79 14.11 -2.10
CA ASP A 86 1.86 13.42 -3.01
C ASP A 86 2.59 12.56 -4.03
N TYR A 87 2.13 11.32 -4.21
CA TYR A 87 2.76 10.37 -5.13
C TYR A 87 1.75 9.58 -5.97
N ILE A 88 2.17 9.21 -7.17
CA ILE A 88 1.59 8.11 -7.93
C ILE A 88 2.59 6.95 -7.85
N VAL A 89 2.13 5.74 -7.54
CA VAL A 89 2.97 4.54 -7.57
C VAL A 89 2.31 3.52 -8.49
N LYS A 90 2.96 3.21 -9.62
CA LYS A 90 2.39 2.37 -10.69
C LYS A 90 3.35 1.23 -11.06
N PRO A 91 2.84 0.05 -11.46
CA PRO A 91 3.66 -0.98 -12.08
C PRO A 91 3.97 -0.63 -13.53
N VAL A 92 5.02 -1.22 -14.10
CA VAL A 92 5.22 -1.24 -15.57
C VAL A 92 4.13 -2.08 -16.24
N ASP A 93 3.75 -3.18 -15.60
CA ASP A 93 2.76 -4.14 -16.06
C ASP A 93 2.00 -4.73 -14.85
N THR A 94 2.30 -5.95 -14.44
CA THR A 94 1.60 -6.64 -13.34
C THR A 94 2.46 -6.80 -12.07
N GLN A 95 3.52 -6.00 -11.91
CA GLN A 95 4.37 -6.08 -10.73
C GLN A 95 3.55 -5.84 -9.45
N THR A 96 3.89 -6.57 -8.39
CA THR A 96 3.25 -6.46 -7.07
C THR A 96 4.23 -5.92 -6.04
N TRP A 97 3.71 -5.41 -4.94
CA TRP A 97 4.52 -5.05 -3.77
C TRP A 97 3.94 -5.69 -2.50
N LYS A 98 4.83 -6.14 -1.61
CA LYS A 98 4.52 -6.48 -0.22
C LYS A 98 5.64 -6.02 0.70
N GLY A 99 5.32 -5.69 1.95
CA GLY A 99 6.27 -5.18 2.93
C GLY A 99 5.61 -4.91 4.28
N GLY A 100 6.30 -4.16 5.15
CA GLY A 100 5.83 -3.87 6.51
C GLY A 100 4.57 -2.96 6.57
N GLY A 101 4.31 -2.22 5.50
CA GLY A 101 3.14 -1.34 5.38
C GLY A 101 3.47 0.00 4.72
N ILE A 102 2.44 0.82 4.57
CA ILE A 102 2.49 2.16 4.00
C ILE A 102 2.01 3.17 5.04
N ILE A 103 2.78 4.24 5.19
CA ILE A 103 2.47 5.40 6.02
C ILE A 103 2.32 6.60 5.06
N VAL A 104 1.15 7.24 5.05
CA VAL A 104 0.95 8.49 4.32
C VAL A 104 0.73 9.60 5.35
N ASN A 105 1.66 10.54 5.43
CA ASN A 105 1.64 11.60 6.44
C ASN A 105 0.81 12.81 6.00
N GLY A 106 0.40 13.63 6.97
CA GLY A 106 -0.24 14.92 6.72
C GLY A 106 -1.55 14.82 5.95
N GLU A 107 -1.78 15.78 5.06
CA GLU A 107 -2.92 15.84 4.14
C GLU A 107 -2.56 15.26 2.75
N HIS A 108 -1.45 14.53 2.64
CA HIS A 108 -0.95 14.02 1.37
C HIS A 108 -1.77 12.86 0.83
N LEU A 109 -1.70 12.67 -0.49
CA LEU A 109 -2.35 11.61 -1.21
C LEU A 109 -1.35 10.75 -1.98
N VAL A 110 -1.46 9.44 -1.81
CA VAL A 110 -0.76 8.46 -2.64
C VAL A 110 -1.77 7.71 -3.50
N ASP A 111 -1.68 7.86 -4.82
CA ASP A 111 -2.41 7.08 -5.83
C ASP A 111 -1.64 5.79 -6.11
N TRP A 112 -2.08 4.71 -5.46
CA TRP A 112 -1.43 3.41 -5.43
C TRP A 112 -2.07 2.45 -6.42
N GLN A 113 -1.37 2.17 -7.51
CA GLN A 113 -1.89 1.39 -8.65
C GLN A 113 -1.34 -0.03 -8.71
N ILE A 114 -0.77 -0.52 -7.60
CA ILE A 114 -0.07 -1.80 -7.52
C ILE A 114 -0.90 -2.79 -6.71
N ASN A 115 -1.09 -3.99 -7.25
CA ASN A 115 -1.76 -5.08 -6.54
C ASN A 115 -0.85 -5.71 -5.48
N GLY A 116 -1.46 -6.30 -4.47
CA GLY A 116 -0.79 -7.10 -3.44
C GLY A 116 -0.69 -8.58 -3.83
N VAL A 117 -0.40 -9.43 -2.84
CA VAL A 117 -0.15 -10.86 -3.02
C VAL A 117 -1.11 -11.68 -2.17
N THR A 118 -1.53 -12.86 -2.64
CA THR A 118 -2.35 -13.80 -1.87
C THR A 118 -1.69 -14.14 -0.53
N GLY A 119 -2.47 -14.05 0.55
CA GLY A 119 -1.99 -14.35 1.90
C GLY A 119 -1.17 -13.24 2.56
N ASP A 120 -0.97 -12.12 1.85
CA ASP A 120 -0.38 -10.90 2.39
C ASP A 120 -1.46 -9.88 2.79
N SER A 121 -1.12 -9.00 3.73
CA SER A 121 -1.99 -7.92 4.20
C SER A 121 -1.25 -6.60 4.08
N LEU A 122 -1.74 -5.71 3.21
CA LEU A 122 -1.25 -4.34 3.15
C LEU A 122 -1.68 -3.60 4.42
N HIS A 123 -0.73 -3.04 5.15
CA HIS A 123 -1.02 -2.28 6.36
C HIS A 123 -0.90 -0.78 6.06
N LYS A 124 -1.97 -0.01 6.30
CA LYS A 124 -2.01 1.44 6.08
C LYS A 124 -2.13 2.21 7.39
N LEU A 125 -1.18 3.13 7.61
CA LEU A 125 -1.14 4.10 8.71
C LEU A 125 -0.86 5.53 8.20
N GLY A 126 -0.76 6.49 9.12
CA GLY A 126 -0.60 7.91 8.83
C GLY A 126 -1.92 8.59 8.45
N THR A 127 -2.03 9.88 8.77
CA THR A 127 -3.26 10.67 8.66
C THR A 127 -3.71 10.94 7.22
N GLY A 128 -2.81 10.79 6.26
CA GLY A 128 -3.07 11.08 4.84
C GLY A 128 -3.88 9.98 4.15
N THR A 129 -4.04 10.17 2.84
CA THR A 129 -4.91 9.36 1.99
C THR A 129 -4.11 8.38 1.14
N LEU A 130 -4.50 7.11 1.17
CA LEU A 130 -4.05 6.11 0.20
C LEU A 130 -5.22 5.76 -0.72
N LYS A 131 -5.12 6.14 -1.99
CA LYS A 131 -6.12 5.80 -3.01
C LYS A 131 -5.65 4.55 -3.75
N ILE A 132 -6.41 3.47 -3.64
CA ILE A 132 -6.15 2.18 -4.28
C ILE A 132 -6.78 2.22 -5.67
N ASN A 133 -5.95 2.23 -6.70
CA ASN A 133 -6.32 2.51 -8.08
C ASN A 133 -5.60 1.55 -9.05
N GLY A 134 -5.38 0.31 -8.61
CA GLY A 134 -4.84 -0.77 -9.43
C GLY A 134 -5.84 -1.24 -10.48
N THR A 135 -5.49 -2.31 -11.17
CA THR A 135 -6.32 -2.90 -12.23
C THR A 135 -6.54 -4.38 -11.94
N GLY A 136 -7.75 -4.87 -12.23
CA GLY A 136 -8.10 -6.28 -12.09
C GLY A 136 -8.36 -6.69 -10.64
N VAL A 137 -8.14 -7.97 -10.38
CA VAL A 137 -8.38 -8.59 -9.07
C VAL A 137 -7.11 -8.54 -8.23
N ASN A 138 -7.11 -7.72 -7.17
CA ASN A 138 -6.08 -7.78 -6.14
C ASN A 138 -6.39 -8.92 -5.15
N PRO A 139 -5.52 -9.93 -5.03
CA PRO A 139 -5.76 -11.05 -4.12
C PRO A 139 -5.36 -10.75 -2.66
N GLY A 140 -4.61 -9.67 -2.42
CA GLY A 140 -4.16 -9.28 -1.08
C GLY A 140 -5.31 -8.86 -0.17
N SER A 141 -5.04 -8.80 1.13
CA SER A 141 -5.93 -8.20 2.13
C SER A 141 -5.43 -6.83 2.57
N LEU A 142 -6.26 -6.07 3.28
CA LEU A 142 -5.95 -4.73 3.78
C LEU A 142 -6.25 -4.63 5.28
N SER A 143 -5.35 -4.00 6.02
CA SER A 143 -5.57 -3.53 7.39
C SER A 143 -5.37 -2.02 7.44
N VAL A 144 -6.43 -1.28 7.74
CA VAL A 144 -6.39 0.19 7.84
C VAL A 144 -6.46 0.59 9.30
N GLY A 145 -5.43 1.29 9.76
CA GLY A 145 -5.33 1.75 11.14
C GLY A 145 -5.32 3.26 11.30
N ASP A 146 -5.17 4.05 10.23
CA ASP A 146 -5.19 5.52 10.33
C ASP A 146 -5.44 6.19 8.97
N GLY A 147 -5.91 7.44 9.02
CA GLY A 147 -6.17 8.28 7.86
C GLY A 147 -7.29 7.75 6.95
N THR A 148 -7.18 8.03 5.66
CA THR A 148 -8.21 7.63 4.68
C THR A 148 -7.66 6.60 3.70
N VAL A 149 -8.46 5.58 3.39
CA VAL A 149 -8.23 4.71 2.23
C VAL A 149 -9.41 4.82 1.29
N ILE A 150 -9.16 5.10 0.02
CA ILE A 150 -10.19 5.12 -1.02
C ILE A 150 -9.99 3.88 -1.88
N LEU A 151 -10.97 2.98 -1.91
CA LEU A 151 -10.98 1.83 -2.83
C LEU A 151 -11.57 2.29 -4.16
N ALA A 152 -10.73 2.40 -5.19
CA ALA A 152 -11.07 2.82 -6.54
C ALA A 152 -10.40 1.93 -7.61
N GLN A 153 -10.32 0.62 -7.34
CA GLN A 153 -9.76 -0.38 -8.23
C GLN A 153 -10.50 -0.39 -9.57
N ARG A 154 -9.73 -0.40 -10.65
CA ARG A 154 -10.21 -0.39 -12.03
C ARG A 154 -10.40 -1.82 -12.54
N ALA A 155 -11.39 -2.01 -13.40
CA ALA A 155 -11.59 -3.28 -14.07
C ALA A 155 -10.45 -3.59 -15.04
N ASP A 156 -10.09 -4.86 -15.15
CA ASP A 156 -9.23 -5.37 -16.23
C ASP A 156 -9.98 -5.51 -17.56
N ASP A 157 -9.29 -6.00 -18.59
CA ASP A 157 -9.85 -6.22 -19.94
C ASP A 157 -11.01 -7.24 -19.96
N ASN A 158 -11.15 -8.06 -18.92
CA ASN A 158 -12.25 -9.00 -18.75
C ASN A 158 -13.41 -8.42 -17.92
N GLY A 159 -13.32 -7.15 -17.50
CA GLY A 159 -14.31 -6.48 -16.68
C GLY A 159 -14.25 -6.86 -15.19
N LEU A 160 -13.21 -7.58 -14.75
CA LEU A 160 -13.05 -7.99 -13.36
C LEU A 160 -12.37 -6.87 -12.56
N SER A 161 -12.92 -6.53 -11.41
CA SER A 161 -12.32 -5.58 -10.46
C SER A 161 -12.51 -6.08 -9.04
N GLN A 162 -11.45 -6.03 -8.24
CA GLN A 162 -11.50 -6.24 -6.79
C GLN A 162 -10.32 -5.51 -6.15
N ALA A 163 -10.59 -4.58 -5.25
CA ALA A 163 -9.56 -3.80 -4.57
C ALA A 163 -8.78 -4.63 -3.54
N PHE A 164 -9.46 -5.51 -2.78
CA PHE A 164 -8.86 -6.46 -1.84
C PHE A 164 -9.77 -7.67 -1.62
N SER A 165 -9.19 -8.79 -1.21
CA SER A 165 -9.92 -10.00 -0.82
C SER A 165 -10.66 -9.84 0.51
N SER A 166 -10.11 -9.05 1.44
CA SER A 166 -10.74 -8.67 2.71
C SER A 166 -10.14 -7.39 3.27
N VAL A 167 -10.90 -6.69 4.13
CA VAL A 167 -10.46 -5.47 4.79
C VAL A 167 -10.74 -5.54 6.29
N SER A 168 -9.77 -5.13 7.10
CA SER A 168 -9.92 -4.87 8.53
C SER A 168 -9.77 -3.38 8.82
N ILE A 169 -10.77 -2.78 9.45
CA ILE A 169 -10.80 -1.38 9.89
C ILE A 169 -10.58 -1.37 11.40
N VAL A 170 -9.52 -0.71 11.88
CA VAL A 170 -9.12 -0.77 13.30
C VAL A 170 -8.70 0.59 13.87
N SER A 171 -8.68 0.67 15.20
CA SER A 171 -8.26 1.79 16.05
C SER A 171 -9.21 2.99 16.16
N GLY A 172 -10.32 3.02 15.42
CA GLY A 172 -11.32 4.10 15.45
C GLY A 172 -10.92 5.38 14.71
N ARG A 173 -9.66 5.47 14.28
CA ARG A 173 -9.13 6.61 13.52
C ARG A 173 -9.44 6.61 12.02
N PRO A 174 -9.47 5.46 11.31
CA PRO A 174 -9.48 5.50 9.85
C PRO A 174 -10.88 5.66 9.26
N THR A 175 -10.91 6.10 8.00
CA THR A 175 -12.08 6.01 7.12
C THR A 175 -11.73 5.18 5.87
N LEU A 176 -12.51 4.15 5.58
CA LEU A 176 -12.49 3.42 4.32
C LEU A 176 -13.61 3.95 3.42
N VAL A 177 -13.28 4.43 2.22
CA VAL A 177 -14.24 4.96 1.25
C VAL A 177 -14.35 4.00 0.07
N LEU A 178 -15.57 3.68 -0.36
CA LEU A 178 -15.81 2.89 -1.56
C LEU A 178 -16.13 3.83 -2.73
N ASN A 179 -15.34 3.78 -3.80
CA ASN A 179 -15.63 4.56 -5.00
C ASN A 179 -16.88 4.06 -5.73
N ASP A 180 -17.08 2.74 -5.75
CA ASP A 180 -18.25 2.07 -6.29
C ASP A 180 -18.57 0.77 -5.52
N ASP A 181 -19.61 0.05 -5.93
CA ASP A 181 -20.08 -1.20 -5.30
C ASP A 181 -19.31 -2.46 -5.71
N LYS A 182 -18.29 -2.35 -6.57
CA LYS A 182 -17.49 -3.49 -7.08
C LYS A 182 -16.15 -3.65 -6.37
N GLN A 183 -15.83 -2.73 -5.46
CA GLN A 183 -14.51 -2.65 -4.84
C GLN A 183 -14.18 -3.86 -3.95
N ILE A 184 -15.17 -4.39 -3.24
CA ILE A 184 -14.99 -5.49 -2.29
C ILE A 184 -16.33 -6.18 -2.02
N ASN A 185 -16.29 -7.49 -1.72
CA ASN A 185 -17.44 -8.16 -1.13
C ASN A 185 -17.73 -7.57 0.27
N PRO A 186 -18.90 -6.97 0.53
CA PRO A 186 -19.22 -6.35 1.82
C PRO A 186 -19.06 -7.29 3.02
N ASP A 187 -19.31 -8.59 2.86
CA ASP A 187 -19.16 -9.59 3.91
C ASP A 187 -17.70 -9.82 4.36
N ASN A 188 -16.73 -9.36 3.55
CA ASN A 188 -15.31 -9.45 3.84
C ASN A 188 -14.75 -8.19 4.52
N ILE A 189 -15.62 -7.23 4.86
CA ILE A 189 -15.27 -6.07 5.68
C ILE A 189 -15.44 -6.46 7.16
N LYS A 190 -14.45 -6.10 7.97
CA LYS A 190 -14.43 -6.32 9.41
C LYS A 190 -14.00 -5.06 10.13
N TRP A 191 -14.64 -4.76 11.25
CA TRP A 191 -14.22 -3.74 12.18
C TRP A 191 -13.62 -4.44 13.40
N GLY A 192 -12.32 -4.26 13.59
CA GLY A 192 -11.59 -4.81 14.74
C GLY A 192 -11.65 -3.87 15.94
N TYR A 193 -10.64 -3.94 16.80
CA TYR A 193 -10.56 -3.13 18.02
C TYR A 193 -10.74 -1.64 17.75
N HIS A 194 -11.75 -1.02 18.37
CA HIS A 194 -12.20 0.36 18.16
C HIS A 194 -12.68 0.70 16.74
N GLY A 195 -12.79 -0.26 15.85
CA GLY A 195 -13.36 -0.09 14.50
C GLY A 195 -12.80 1.10 13.71
N GLY A 196 -13.69 1.92 13.17
CA GLY A 196 -13.44 3.03 12.25
C GLY A 196 -14.60 3.19 11.26
N LYS A 197 -14.54 4.18 10.38
CA LYS A 197 -15.67 4.50 9.50
C LYS A 197 -15.59 3.72 8.18
N LEU A 198 -16.70 3.12 7.75
CA LEU A 198 -16.95 2.77 6.35
C LEU A 198 -17.82 3.87 5.72
N ASP A 199 -17.27 4.57 4.74
CA ASP A 199 -18.02 5.49 3.89
C ASP A 199 -18.41 4.79 2.58
N ILE A 200 -19.69 4.47 2.46
CA ILE A 200 -20.23 3.82 1.26
C ILE A 200 -20.34 4.80 0.09
N ASN A 201 -20.16 6.11 0.30
CA ASN A 201 -20.10 7.14 -0.73
C ASN A 201 -21.28 7.12 -1.72
N GLY A 202 -22.50 6.90 -1.21
CA GLY A 202 -23.72 6.84 -2.01
C GLY A 202 -23.98 5.52 -2.73
N ASN A 203 -23.10 4.52 -2.59
CA ASN A 203 -23.30 3.18 -3.12
C ASN A 203 -24.35 2.39 -2.33
N SER A 204 -25.02 1.46 -3.00
CA SER A 204 -25.91 0.48 -2.35
C SER A 204 -25.13 -0.81 -2.10
N LEU A 205 -25.10 -1.27 -0.84
CA LEU A 205 -24.40 -2.50 -0.45
C LEU A 205 -25.37 -3.49 0.19
N THR A 206 -25.12 -4.77 -0.02
CA THR A 206 -25.82 -5.86 0.68
C THR A 206 -24.82 -6.59 1.57
N PHE A 207 -25.11 -6.62 2.88
CA PHE A 207 -24.37 -7.40 3.86
C PHE A 207 -25.22 -8.59 4.29
N HIS A 208 -24.63 -9.77 4.36
CA HIS A 208 -25.21 -10.95 5.00
C HIS A 208 -24.70 -11.11 6.43
N LYS A 209 -23.59 -10.44 6.77
CA LYS A 209 -23.06 -10.32 8.12
C LYS A 209 -22.38 -8.96 8.33
N LEU A 210 -22.54 -8.41 9.54
CA LEU A 210 -21.79 -7.25 10.00
C LEU A 210 -20.78 -7.72 11.05
N ASN A 211 -19.48 -7.64 10.71
CA ASN A 211 -18.41 -8.11 11.59
C ASN A 211 -17.84 -6.95 12.40
N GLY A 212 -18.62 -6.40 13.33
CA GLY A 212 -18.18 -5.38 14.29
C GLY A 212 -17.71 -6.00 15.60
N ALA A 213 -16.49 -5.68 16.04
CA ALA A 213 -15.95 -6.17 17.32
C ALA A 213 -16.51 -5.41 18.53
N ASP A 214 -16.75 -4.10 18.39
CA ASP A 214 -17.20 -3.20 19.44
C ASP A 214 -17.98 -2.00 18.86
N ASP A 215 -18.27 -1.00 19.68
CA ASP A 215 -19.05 0.20 19.34
C ASP A 215 -18.31 1.21 18.47
N GLY A 216 -17.04 0.94 18.13
CA GLY A 216 -16.29 1.75 17.16
C GLY A 216 -16.61 1.44 15.70
N ALA A 217 -17.44 0.43 15.42
CA ALA A 217 -17.86 0.03 14.08
C ALA A 217 -18.99 0.89 13.49
#